data_AF-A0A4R5A5H1-F1
#
_entry.id   AF-A0A4R5A5H1-F1
#
_cell.length_a   1.000
_cell.length_b   1.000
_cell.length_c   1.000
_cell.angle_alpha   90.00
_cell.angle_beta   90.00
_cell.angle_gamma   90.00
#
_symmetry.space_group_name_H-M   'P 1'
#
loop_
_entity.id
_entity.type
_entity.pdbx_description
1 polymer ?
#
loop_
_entity_poly.entity_id
_entity_poly.type
_entity_poly.pdbx_seq_one_letter_code
_entity_poly.pdbx_strand_id
1 'polypeptide(L)'
;MTDGFDDDLRRRLTGLSADLDGVSLPGPSAARKRAARRTRHQVTGGVLAGVAAVAAGVLVLSPSDLSTTPEPAPPATLSTLTPDPTATASDLSAALLTPEDIAGDTGVAWAAADEPGPEVACDPARTVEAMSSVLDHARAGFASASGGVRQDLVRFGDGGSAAGLADALAGCLDEEGADGLPAVVDTVRLTGVGDEGWMTRYYMDPNDQEATAAVVAVVRSRDVVSVTVQTESTADTAGEVELDLAVPVAAARRMCDVLYGDSCVTEPGTEDLTGADPTEEPAGGPTDGPTVDPTGAPADDPTEPADDPTTPPEELLQLADDPFLTEEDVAQVGTATGFVRRPDMDPSGVWTPCLQDPAGSGATDVRGLGYNHELDASIVEWVAVMPDGDSVFRFVGAHTSLPDVCGEVGEFREQTVGEPVAVEVDGADDAVAWTVEDTPTPDNPGSESSFAGIGVARVGNIVVVVGFSAMGDPSGGDWPGVATGLLATALERAVA
;
A
#
# COMPACT_ATOMS: atom_id res chain seq x y z
N MET A 1 55.39 -7.71 -24.78
CA MET A 1 55.00 -6.29 -24.95
C MET A 1 53.65 -6.06 -24.29
N THR A 2 53.51 -6.45 -23.02
CA THR A 2 52.25 -6.40 -22.24
C THR A 2 52.43 -5.57 -20.97
N ASP A 3 53.66 -5.47 -20.46
CA ASP A 3 54.00 -4.76 -19.23
C ASP A 3 53.70 -3.24 -19.27
N GLY A 4 53.62 -2.63 -20.45
CA GLY A 4 53.35 -1.20 -20.58
C GLY A 4 51.90 -0.78 -20.36
N PHE A 5 50.94 -1.69 -20.59
CA PHE A 5 49.51 -1.37 -20.43
C PHE A 5 49.09 -1.46 -18.97
N ASP A 6 49.53 -2.51 -18.27
CA ASP A 6 49.22 -2.71 -16.86
C ASP A 6 49.83 -1.62 -15.97
N ASP A 7 51.03 -1.14 -16.31
CA ASP A 7 51.67 -0.04 -15.60
C ASP A 7 50.98 1.32 -15.84
N ASP A 8 50.43 1.57 -17.05
CA ASP A 8 49.65 2.78 -17.32
C ASP A 8 48.28 2.73 -16.63
N LEU A 9 47.63 1.56 -16.63
CA LEU A 9 46.36 1.36 -15.93
C LEU A 9 46.51 1.53 -14.42
N ARG A 10 47.53 0.91 -13.80
CA ARG A 10 47.84 1.11 -12.38
C ARG A 10 48.09 2.58 -12.06
N ARG A 11 48.88 3.28 -12.88
CA ARG A 11 49.17 4.70 -12.68
C ARG A 11 47.91 5.57 -12.75
N ARG A 12 46.98 5.28 -13.67
CA ARG A 12 45.70 6.00 -13.79
C ARG A 12 44.77 5.72 -12.62
N LEU A 13 44.68 4.46 -12.18
CA LEU A 13 43.84 4.07 -11.04
C LEU A 13 44.35 4.65 -9.72
N THR A 14 45.67 4.69 -9.50
CA THR A 14 46.25 5.33 -8.32
C THR A 14 46.09 6.86 -8.35
N GLY A 15 46.08 7.48 -9.54
CA GLY A 15 45.75 8.90 -9.70
C GLY A 15 44.30 9.21 -9.36
N LEU A 16 43.36 8.37 -9.83
CA LEU A 16 41.93 8.52 -9.53
C LEU A 16 41.61 8.29 -8.05
N SER A 17 42.26 7.36 -7.37
CA SER A 17 42.03 7.15 -5.93
C SER A 17 42.55 8.33 -5.10
N ALA A 18 43.69 8.92 -5.48
CA ALA A 18 44.25 10.08 -4.80
C ALA A 18 43.41 11.35 -4.98
N ASP A 19 42.69 11.50 -6.10
CA ASP A 19 41.74 12.61 -6.32
C ASP A 19 40.41 12.40 -5.56
N LEU A 20 40.09 11.17 -5.15
CA LEU A 20 38.90 10.83 -4.37
C LEU A 20 39.14 10.87 -2.85
N ASP A 21 40.40 10.74 -2.40
CA ASP A 21 40.82 10.92 -1.00
C ASP A 21 40.70 12.40 -0.57
N GLY A 22 39.48 12.85 -0.33
CA GLY A 22 39.17 14.21 0.12
C GLY A 22 37.78 14.71 -0.31
N VAL A 23 37.12 14.01 -1.24
CA VAL A 23 35.75 14.31 -1.64
C VAL A 23 34.80 13.50 -0.79
N SER A 24 34.37 14.06 0.34
CA SER A 24 33.22 13.51 1.07
C SER A 24 31.98 13.71 0.21
N LEU A 25 31.55 12.65 -0.48
CA LEU A 25 30.26 12.63 -1.15
C LEU A 25 29.18 12.80 -0.06
N PRO A 26 28.31 13.82 -0.17
CA PRO A 26 27.26 14.02 0.81
C PRO A 26 26.38 12.77 0.85
N GLY A 27 26.26 12.14 2.03
CA GLY A 27 25.51 10.90 2.19
C GLY A 27 24.03 11.02 1.79
N PRO A 28 23.27 9.91 1.84
CA PRO A 28 21.89 9.82 1.34
C PRO A 28 20.95 10.93 1.86
N SER A 29 21.18 11.40 3.09
CA SER A 29 20.41 12.50 3.70
C SER A 29 20.59 13.86 3.00
N ALA A 30 21.74 14.10 2.37
CA ALA A 30 22.00 15.31 1.59
C ALA A 30 21.37 15.25 0.19
N ALA A 31 21.24 14.05 -0.39
CA ALA A 31 20.46 13.83 -1.61
C ALA A 31 18.96 14.08 -1.34
N ARG A 32 18.40 13.52 -0.26
CA ARG A 32 17.02 13.79 0.19
C ARG A 32 16.76 15.28 0.46
N LYS A 33 17.72 15.99 1.08
CA LYS A 33 17.63 17.45 1.28
C LYS A 33 17.64 18.25 -0.03
N ARG A 34 18.28 17.78 -1.11
CA ARG A 34 18.22 18.44 -2.43
C ARG A 34 16.91 18.17 -3.14
N ALA A 35 16.38 16.95 -3.06
CA ALA A 35 15.06 16.59 -3.59
C ALA A 35 13.95 17.43 -2.91
N ALA A 36 13.93 17.49 -1.57
CA ALA A 36 12.99 18.31 -0.80
C ALA A 36 13.11 19.82 -1.04
N ARG A 37 14.26 20.30 -1.56
CA ARG A 37 14.47 21.72 -1.90
C ARG A 37 13.96 22.07 -3.29
N ARG A 38 13.87 21.11 -4.22
CA ARG A 38 13.27 21.30 -5.55
C ARG A 38 11.75 21.41 -5.47
N THR A 39 11.10 20.55 -4.68
CA THR A 39 9.63 20.56 -4.48
C THR A 39 9.12 21.87 -3.87
N ARG A 40 9.83 22.45 -2.88
CA ARG A 40 9.46 23.77 -2.32
C ARG A 40 9.55 24.93 -3.32
N HIS A 41 10.45 24.87 -4.29
CA HIS A 41 10.57 25.94 -5.29
C HIS A 41 9.55 25.82 -6.43
N GLN A 42 8.98 24.64 -6.69
CA GLN A 42 7.85 24.48 -7.61
C GLN A 42 6.53 24.98 -6.99
N VAL A 43 6.24 24.68 -5.72
CA VAL A 43 5.02 25.13 -5.04
C VAL A 43 4.98 26.66 -4.84
N THR A 44 6.15 27.30 -4.64
CA THR A 44 6.19 28.77 -4.46
C THR A 44 6.19 29.53 -5.79
N GLY A 45 6.52 28.87 -6.91
CA GLY A 45 6.58 29.49 -8.25
C GLY A 45 5.22 29.60 -8.96
N GLY A 46 4.30 28.68 -8.68
CA GLY A 46 2.99 28.60 -9.37
C GLY A 46 1.93 29.61 -8.90
N VAL A 47 2.08 30.20 -7.70
CA VAL A 47 1.01 31.01 -7.07
C VAL A 47 1.12 32.52 -7.37
N LEU A 48 2.22 33.00 -7.99
CA LEU A 48 2.43 34.44 -8.23
C LEU A 48 2.06 34.94 -9.64
N ALA A 49 1.56 34.09 -10.53
CA ALA A 49 1.25 34.47 -11.92
C ALA A 49 -0.26 34.69 -12.22
N GLY A 50 -1.14 34.62 -11.22
CA GLY A 50 -2.58 34.46 -11.47
C GLY A 50 -3.54 35.40 -10.75
N VAL A 51 -3.18 36.65 -10.39
CA VAL A 51 -4.18 37.63 -9.94
C VAL A 51 -3.85 39.03 -10.44
N ALA A 52 -4.37 39.37 -11.62
CA ALA A 52 -4.50 40.75 -12.07
C ALA A 52 -5.80 40.91 -12.88
N ALA A 53 -6.61 41.90 -12.46
CA ALA A 53 -7.90 42.36 -13.03
C ALA A 53 -9.12 41.54 -12.53
N VAL A 54 -10.21 42.10 -11.98
CA VAL A 54 -10.81 43.45 -12.07
C VAL A 54 -11.52 43.80 -10.75
N ALA A 55 -11.35 45.05 -10.32
CA ALA A 55 -12.13 45.70 -9.27
C ALA A 55 -13.43 46.31 -9.82
N ALA A 56 -14.55 46.17 -9.09
CA ALA A 56 -15.61 47.18 -8.95
C ALA A 56 -16.70 46.72 -7.97
N GLY A 57 -17.07 47.56 -7.00
CA GLY A 57 -18.36 47.46 -6.30
C GLY A 57 -18.34 47.75 -4.80
N VAL A 58 -18.23 49.03 -4.43
CA VAL A 58 -18.40 49.54 -3.06
C VAL A 58 -19.88 49.46 -2.63
N LEU A 59 -20.17 48.95 -1.42
CA LEU A 59 -21.25 49.47 -0.59
C LEU A 59 -20.89 49.41 0.90
N VAL A 60 -20.83 50.60 1.49
CA VAL A 60 -20.58 50.92 2.89
C VAL A 60 -21.91 50.84 3.65
N LEU A 61 -21.95 50.10 4.76
CA LEU A 61 -22.90 50.33 5.86
C LEU A 61 -22.16 50.25 7.20
N SER A 62 -22.13 51.38 7.89
CA SER A 62 -21.68 51.54 9.27
C SER A 62 -22.81 51.22 10.27
N PRO A 63 -22.48 50.90 11.54
CA PRO A 63 -23.40 50.27 12.49
C PRO A 63 -24.27 51.31 13.21
N SER A 64 -25.41 50.86 13.74
CA SER A 64 -26.19 51.60 14.74
C SER A 64 -26.27 50.78 16.03
N ASP A 65 -25.81 51.42 17.10
CA ASP A 65 -26.17 51.33 18.51
C ASP A 65 -27.03 50.14 18.97
N LEU A 66 -26.65 49.54 20.11
CA LEU A 66 -27.30 49.83 21.39
C LEU A 66 -26.62 49.10 22.55
N SER A 67 -26.24 49.93 23.53
CA SER A 67 -25.86 49.59 24.89
C SER A 67 -26.96 48.83 25.64
N THR A 68 -26.59 47.77 26.35
CA THR A 68 -27.12 47.49 27.70
C THR A 68 -26.07 46.73 28.52
N THR A 69 -25.49 47.42 29.48
CA THR A 69 -24.69 46.87 30.58
C THR A 69 -25.61 46.20 31.61
N PRO A 70 -25.38 44.95 32.02
CA PRO A 70 -25.88 44.45 33.28
C PRO A 70 -24.83 44.56 34.39
N GLU A 71 -25.34 44.94 35.56
CA GLU A 71 -24.70 45.21 36.84
C GLU A 71 -23.89 44.01 37.40
N PRO A 72 -22.77 44.24 38.13
CA PRO A 72 -21.92 43.18 38.63
C PRO A 72 -22.53 42.49 39.86
N ALA A 73 -22.54 41.15 39.85
CA ALA A 73 -22.85 40.33 41.01
C ALA A 73 -21.64 40.22 41.98
N PRO A 74 -21.88 40.11 43.29
CA PRO A 74 -20.84 40.14 44.34
C PRO A 74 -19.94 38.88 44.35
N PRO A 75 -18.73 38.94 44.93
CA PRO A 75 -17.79 37.82 44.92
C PRO A 75 -18.28 36.70 45.85
N ALA A 76 -18.65 35.56 45.28
CA ALA A 76 -18.78 34.32 46.01
C ALA A 76 -17.39 33.68 46.18
N THR A 77 -17.00 33.56 47.44
CA THR A 77 -15.96 32.72 48.05
C THR A 77 -15.30 31.65 47.15
N LEU A 78 -13.99 31.80 46.96
CA LEU A 78 -13.05 30.75 46.54
C LEU A 78 -13.06 29.58 47.52
N SER A 79 -13.70 28.48 47.15
CA SER A 79 -13.42 27.14 47.68
C SER A 79 -14.08 26.09 46.81
N THR A 80 -13.36 25.71 45.76
CA THR A 80 -13.50 24.42 45.09
C THR A 80 -12.11 23.99 44.69
N LEU A 81 -11.70 22.85 45.24
CA LEU A 81 -10.58 22.05 44.77
C LEU A 81 -10.71 21.91 43.25
N THR A 82 -9.69 22.33 42.52
CA THR A 82 -9.52 21.95 41.12
C THR A 82 -9.41 20.42 41.10
N PRO A 83 -10.33 19.67 40.47
CA PRO A 83 -9.98 18.32 40.06
C PRO A 83 -8.79 18.45 39.11
N ASP A 84 -7.77 17.61 39.29
CA ASP A 84 -6.75 17.40 38.28
C ASP A 84 -7.41 17.26 36.91
N PRO A 85 -6.83 17.79 35.82
CA PRO A 85 -7.33 17.50 34.49
C PRO A 85 -7.33 15.97 34.35
N THR A 86 -8.52 15.38 34.40
CA THR A 86 -8.70 13.99 34.00
C THR A 86 -8.27 13.99 32.55
N ALA A 87 -7.11 13.38 32.27
CA ALA A 87 -6.66 13.16 30.91
C ALA A 87 -7.86 12.58 30.16
N THR A 88 -8.40 13.33 29.20
CA THR A 88 -9.36 12.80 28.24
C THR A 88 -8.68 11.57 27.66
N ALA A 89 -9.25 10.39 27.92
CA ALA A 89 -8.77 9.15 27.32
C ALA A 89 -8.67 9.40 25.81
N SER A 90 -7.53 9.01 25.22
CA SER A 90 -7.39 9.03 23.76
C SER A 90 -8.57 8.26 23.15
N ASP A 91 -9.12 8.76 22.05
CA ASP A 91 -10.20 8.10 21.30
C ASP A 91 -9.84 6.63 20.99
N LEU A 92 -8.55 6.29 20.83
CA LEU A 92 -8.08 4.92 20.61
C LEU A 92 -8.37 3.99 21.78
N SER A 93 -8.32 4.47 23.02
CA SER A 93 -8.58 3.62 24.20
C SER A 93 -10.01 3.12 24.26
N ALA A 94 -10.97 3.90 23.72
CA ALA A 94 -12.38 3.47 23.65
C ALA A 94 -12.60 2.34 22.64
N ALA A 95 -11.71 2.27 21.63
CA ALA A 95 -11.75 1.31 20.53
C ALA A 95 -11.02 -0.01 20.82
N LEU A 96 -10.31 -0.11 21.95
CA LEU A 96 -9.68 -1.36 22.39
C LEU A 96 -10.73 -2.43 22.69
N LEU A 97 -10.42 -3.69 22.34
CA LEU A 97 -11.21 -4.88 22.65
C LEU A 97 -11.68 -4.90 24.11
N THR A 98 -12.78 -5.60 24.36
CA THR A 98 -13.22 -5.99 25.70
C THR A 98 -13.23 -7.52 25.83
N PRO A 99 -13.34 -8.07 27.05
CA PRO A 99 -13.43 -9.53 27.22
C PRO A 99 -14.58 -10.17 26.43
N GLU A 100 -15.68 -9.44 26.24
CA GLU A 100 -16.84 -9.89 25.46
C GLU A 100 -16.52 -10.03 23.97
N ASP A 101 -15.67 -9.15 23.42
CA ASP A 101 -15.29 -9.20 22.01
C ASP A 101 -14.46 -10.44 21.67
N ILE A 102 -13.69 -10.95 22.64
CA ILE A 102 -12.78 -12.10 22.46
C ILE A 102 -13.47 -13.42 22.79
N ALA A 103 -14.40 -13.43 23.75
CA ALA A 103 -15.09 -14.66 24.14
C ALA A 103 -15.91 -15.27 22.99
N GLY A 104 -16.50 -14.43 22.12
CA GLY A 104 -17.38 -14.87 21.05
C GLY A 104 -18.42 -15.88 21.55
N ASP A 105 -18.62 -16.96 20.78
CA ASP A 105 -19.50 -18.07 21.15
C ASP A 105 -18.76 -19.28 21.78
N THR A 106 -17.46 -19.15 22.05
CA THR A 106 -16.60 -20.27 22.48
C THR A 106 -16.87 -20.75 23.91
N GLY A 107 -17.51 -19.91 24.73
CA GLY A 107 -17.74 -20.16 26.14
C GLY A 107 -16.48 -20.06 27.01
N VAL A 108 -15.35 -19.61 26.45
CA VAL A 108 -14.10 -19.35 27.19
C VAL A 108 -14.26 -18.05 27.99
N ALA A 109 -13.93 -18.11 29.27
CA ALA A 109 -13.95 -16.94 30.14
C ALA A 109 -12.64 -16.16 29.99
N TRP A 110 -12.69 -15.05 29.27
CA TRP A 110 -11.60 -14.09 29.17
C TRP A 110 -11.69 -13.03 30.27
N ALA A 111 -10.53 -12.60 30.78
CA ALA A 111 -10.42 -11.49 31.70
C ALA A 111 -9.37 -10.50 31.22
N ALA A 112 -9.60 -9.21 31.45
CA ALA A 112 -8.57 -8.20 31.26
C ALA A 112 -7.36 -8.53 32.14
N ALA A 113 -6.17 -8.47 31.55
CA ALA A 113 -4.92 -8.68 32.25
C ALA A 113 -4.37 -7.34 32.77
N ASP A 114 -3.74 -7.36 33.95
CA ASP A 114 -3.09 -6.18 34.53
C ASP A 114 -1.84 -5.75 33.75
N GLU A 115 -1.19 -6.73 33.10
CA GLU A 115 -0.09 -6.49 32.17
C GLU A 115 -0.61 -6.67 30.73
N PRO A 116 -0.07 -5.91 29.77
CA PRO A 116 -0.58 -5.87 28.40
C PRO A 116 -0.54 -7.18 27.58
N GLY A 117 -0.37 -8.35 28.18
CA GLY A 117 -0.50 -9.61 27.48
C GLY A 117 0.76 -10.00 26.69
N PRO A 118 0.72 -11.17 26.04
CA PRO A 118 1.87 -12.05 25.94
C PRO A 118 3.04 -11.42 25.18
N GLU A 119 4.24 -11.57 25.74
CA GLU A 119 5.48 -11.29 25.02
C GLU A 119 5.80 -12.49 24.12
N VAL A 120 6.05 -12.20 22.84
CA VAL A 120 6.40 -13.22 21.83
C VAL A 120 7.76 -12.88 21.21
N ALA A 121 8.43 -13.87 20.61
CA ALA A 121 9.53 -13.61 19.69
C ALA A 121 9.05 -12.68 18.57
N CYS A 122 9.89 -11.75 18.12
CA CYS A 122 9.52 -10.79 17.08
C CYS A 122 8.25 -9.97 17.35
N ASP A 123 8.08 -9.59 18.61
CA ASP A 123 6.94 -8.80 19.06
C ASP A 123 6.80 -7.45 18.31
N PRO A 124 5.70 -7.22 17.55
CA PRO A 124 5.47 -5.95 16.84
C PRO A 124 5.40 -4.73 17.75
N ALA A 125 5.09 -4.90 19.04
CA ALA A 125 5.04 -3.81 20.01
C ALA A 125 6.38 -3.06 20.09
N ARG A 126 7.51 -3.77 19.96
CA ARG A 126 8.85 -3.17 19.97
C ARG A 126 9.08 -2.29 18.74
N THR A 127 8.59 -2.73 17.58
CA THR A 127 8.65 -1.98 16.34
C THR A 127 7.80 -0.72 16.44
N VAL A 128 6.56 -0.83 16.91
CA VAL A 128 5.66 0.30 17.14
C VAL A 128 6.29 1.34 18.07
N GLU A 129 6.86 0.91 19.19
CA GLU A 129 7.50 1.81 20.17
C GLU A 129 8.75 2.52 19.60
N ALA A 130 9.42 1.93 18.61
CA ALA A 130 10.59 2.53 17.96
C ALA A 130 10.23 3.49 16.81
N MET A 131 9.00 3.44 16.29
CA MET A 131 8.59 4.22 15.13
C MET A 131 8.31 5.68 15.49
N SER A 132 9.04 6.60 14.85
CA SER A 132 8.82 8.05 15.04
C SER A 132 7.55 8.58 14.39
N SER A 133 6.87 7.78 13.56
CA SER A 133 5.62 8.15 12.87
C SER A 133 4.37 7.86 13.70
N VAL A 134 4.50 7.23 14.88
CA VAL A 134 3.36 6.98 15.78
C VAL A 134 2.92 8.28 16.43
N LEU A 135 1.66 8.66 16.20
CA LEU A 135 1.04 9.86 16.76
C LEU A 135 0.30 9.57 18.07
N ASP A 136 -0.32 8.39 18.16
CA ASP A 136 -1.09 7.96 19.32
C ASP A 136 -1.08 6.42 19.40
N HIS A 137 -1.18 5.89 20.62
CA HIS A 137 -1.07 4.46 20.89
C HIS A 137 -1.90 4.08 22.13
N ALA A 138 -2.70 3.02 21.98
CA ALA A 138 -3.46 2.42 23.07
C ALA A 138 -3.26 0.90 23.04
N ARG A 139 -3.31 0.25 24.22
CA ARG A 139 -3.05 -1.19 24.34
C ARG A 139 -3.97 -1.84 25.37
N ALA A 140 -4.43 -3.05 25.10
CA ALA A 140 -5.15 -3.90 26.04
C ALA A 140 -4.62 -5.35 25.99
N GLY A 141 -4.59 -6.01 27.16
CA GLY A 141 -4.21 -7.41 27.31
C GLY A 141 -5.33 -8.21 27.96
N PHE A 142 -5.46 -9.48 27.57
CA PHE A 142 -6.47 -10.41 28.05
C PHE A 142 -5.84 -11.78 28.26
N ALA A 143 -6.30 -12.47 29.30
CA ALA A 143 -5.82 -13.81 29.63
C ALA A 143 -6.99 -14.76 29.88
N SER A 144 -6.77 -16.02 29.56
CA SER A 144 -7.66 -17.13 29.87
C SER A 144 -6.83 -18.36 30.27
N ALA A 145 -7.49 -19.48 30.54
CA ALA A 145 -6.78 -20.74 30.80
C ALA A 145 -6.14 -21.35 29.54
N SER A 146 -6.60 -20.95 28.34
CA SER A 146 -6.13 -21.47 27.06
C SER A 146 -5.07 -20.59 26.40
N GLY A 147 -4.87 -19.36 26.86
CA GLY A 147 -3.94 -18.46 26.20
C GLY A 147 -4.02 -17.00 26.64
N GLY A 148 -3.41 -16.16 25.81
CA GLY A 148 -3.36 -14.71 25.97
C GLY A 148 -3.72 -14.02 24.66
N VAL A 149 -4.36 -12.86 24.77
CA VAL A 149 -4.61 -11.95 23.64
C VAL A 149 -4.11 -10.57 24.02
N ARG A 150 -3.41 -9.91 23.11
CA ARG A 150 -3.07 -8.50 23.20
C ARG A 150 -3.57 -7.78 21.96
N GLN A 151 -4.06 -6.57 22.14
CA GLN A 151 -4.29 -5.62 21.05
C GLN A 151 -3.50 -4.34 21.28
N ASP A 152 -2.84 -3.88 20.24
CA ASP A 152 -2.27 -2.55 20.10
C ASP A 152 -3.06 -1.78 19.03
N LEU A 153 -3.56 -0.59 19.36
CA LEU A 153 -4.10 0.36 18.40
C LEU A 153 -3.13 1.52 18.23
N VAL A 154 -2.69 1.74 17.00
CA VAL A 154 -1.65 2.71 16.67
C VAL A 154 -2.16 3.65 15.60
N ARG A 155 -2.13 4.96 15.88
CA ARG A 155 -2.40 5.99 14.86
C ARG A 155 -1.08 6.45 14.25
N PHE A 156 -0.96 6.37 12.94
CA PHE A 156 0.23 6.81 12.21
C PHE A 156 0.05 8.21 11.63
N GLY A 157 1.14 8.96 11.59
CA GLY A 157 1.29 10.12 10.72
C GLY A 157 1.84 9.71 9.35
N ASP A 158 2.15 10.70 8.52
CA ASP A 158 2.69 10.48 7.17
C ASP A 158 3.89 9.51 7.18
N GLY A 159 3.79 8.46 6.37
CA GLY A 159 4.86 7.46 6.16
C GLY A 159 4.84 6.23 7.09
N GLY A 160 3.91 6.13 8.04
CA GLY A 160 3.61 4.84 8.69
C GLY A 160 2.67 3.99 7.84
N SER A 161 2.92 2.68 7.76
CA SER A 161 2.03 1.73 7.08
C SER A 161 1.94 0.41 7.83
N ALA A 162 0.80 -0.27 7.69
CA ALA A 162 0.61 -1.62 8.21
C ALA A 162 1.50 -2.64 7.49
N ALA A 163 1.72 -2.46 6.17
CA ALA A 163 2.69 -3.24 5.41
C ALA A 163 4.10 -3.16 6.04
N GLY A 164 4.56 -1.97 6.43
CA GLY A 164 5.87 -1.83 7.08
C GLY A 164 5.98 -2.53 8.44
N LEU A 165 4.87 -2.67 9.18
CA LEU A 165 4.83 -3.47 10.41
C LEU A 165 4.85 -4.97 10.10
N ALA A 166 4.11 -5.41 9.09
CA ALA A 166 4.11 -6.81 8.63
C ALA A 166 5.50 -7.22 8.09
N ASP A 167 6.14 -6.38 7.28
CA ASP A 167 7.50 -6.60 6.77
C ASP A 167 8.54 -6.67 7.89
N ALA A 168 8.41 -5.80 8.91
CA ALA A 168 9.30 -5.83 10.07
C ALA A 168 9.13 -7.11 10.90
N LEU A 169 7.89 -7.61 11.04
CA LEU A 169 7.62 -8.90 11.67
C LEU A 169 8.24 -10.04 10.87
N ALA A 170 8.00 -10.09 9.56
CA ALA A 170 8.54 -11.11 8.67
C ALA A 170 10.08 -11.13 8.71
N GLY A 171 10.73 -9.97 8.55
CA GLY A 171 12.19 -9.88 8.59
C GLY A 171 12.80 -10.29 9.95
N CYS A 172 12.12 -10.01 11.06
CA CYS A 172 12.56 -10.52 12.36
C CYS A 172 12.42 -12.04 12.46
N LEU A 173 11.29 -12.60 12.00
CA LEU A 173 11.04 -14.04 12.03
C LEU A 173 12.04 -14.80 11.15
N ASP A 174 12.44 -14.22 10.01
CA ASP A 174 13.50 -14.77 9.16
C ASP A 174 14.87 -14.75 9.85
N GLU A 175 15.21 -13.65 10.55
CA GLU A 175 16.48 -13.51 11.26
C GLU A 175 16.58 -14.45 12.47
N GLU A 176 15.57 -14.45 13.33
CA GLU A 176 15.52 -15.32 14.53
C GLU A 176 15.37 -16.79 14.12
N GLY A 177 14.54 -17.07 13.10
CA GLY A 177 14.26 -18.39 12.57
C GLY A 177 15.39 -19.04 11.76
N ALA A 178 16.54 -18.37 11.59
CA ALA A 178 17.66 -18.88 10.78
C ALA A 178 18.21 -20.24 11.26
N ASP A 179 18.12 -20.51 12.57
CA ASP A 179 18.49 -21.80 13.18
C ASP A 179 17.30 -22.79 13.30
N GLY A 180 16.16 -22.45 12.68
CA GLY A 180 14.95 -23.25 12.59
C GLY A 180 13.85 -22.89 13.60
N LEU A 181 14.05 -21.90 14.49
CA LEU A 181 13.08 -21.45 15.50
C LEU A 181 13.13 -19.93 15.69
N PRO A 182 12.00 -19.20 15.78
CA PRO A 182 10.64 -19.70 15.63
C PRO A 182 10.35 -20.17 14.20
N ALA A 183 9.45 -21.15 14.06
CA ALA A 183 9.06 -21.71 12.78
C ALA A 183 7.76 -21.07 12.29
N VAL A 184 7.82 -20.32 11.17
CA VAL A 184 6.63 -19.76 10.51
C VAL A 184 5.86 -20.88 9.81
N VAL A 185 4.55 -20.91 10.03
CA VAL A 185 3.64 -21.95 9.53
C VAL A 185 2.74 -21.38 8.45
N ASP A 186 2.18 -20.20 8.70
CA ASP A 186 1.24 -19.55 7.79
C ASP A 186 1.58 -18.07 7.70
N THR A 187 1.51 -17.54 6.48
CA THR A 187 1.47 -16.10 6.24
C THR A 187 0.42 -15.84 5.17
N VAL A 188 -0.65 -15.15 5.57
CA VAL A 188 -1.82 -14.93 4.74
C VAL A 188 -2.19 -13.45 4.74
N ARG A 189 -2.82 -13.02 3.64
CA ARG A 189 -3.51 -11.73 3.57
C ARG A 189 -4.90 -11.91 4.17
N LEU A 190 -5.31 -11.00 5.04
CA LEU A 190 -6.69 -10.93 5.52
C LEU A 190 -7.50 -10.12 4.52
N THR A 191 -8.60 -10.70 4.04
CA THR A 191 -9.55 -10.04 3.13
C THR A 191 -10.86 -9.72 3.84
N GLY A 192 -11.58 -8.70 3.35
CA GLY A 192 -12.87 -8.29 3.93
C GLY A 192 -12.79 -7.66 5.33
N VAL A 193 -11.59 -7.28 5.80
CA VAL A 193 -11.34 -6.69 7.12
C VAL A 193 -10.42 -5.47 6.97
N GLY A 194 -10.93 -4.28 7.24
CA GLY A 194 -10.17 -3.04 7.08
C GLY A 194 -9.86 -2.70 5.62
N ASP A 195 -8.90 -1.79 5.42
CA ASP A 195 -8.37 -1.43 4.11
C ASP A 195 -7.28 -2.43 3.67
N GLU A 196 -6.49 -2.91 4.63
CA GLU A 196 -5.36 -3.82 4.42
C GLU A 196 -5.21 -4.72 5.66
N GLY A 197 -4.84 -5.98 5.46
CA GLY A 197 -4.63 -6.89 6.58
C GLY A 197 -3.69 -8.05 6.27
N TRP A 198 -2.89 -8.44 7.27
CA TRP A 198 -1.96 -9.56 7.25
C TRP A 198 -2.11 -10.38 8.51
N MET A 199 -1.85 -11.68 8.40
CA MET A 199 -1.81 -12.57 9.55
C MET A 199 -0.69 -13.59 9.38
N THR A 200 0.10 -13.76 10.43
CA THR A 200 1.22 -14.70 10.48
C THR A 200 1.08 -15.60 11.71
N ARG A 201 1.12 -16.91 11.50
CA ARG A 201 1.19 -17.91 12.58
C ARG A 201 2.58 -18.54 12.62
N TYR A 202 3.17 -18.60 13.81
CA TYR A 202 4.47 -19.24 14.01
C TYR A 202 4.55 -19.95 15.38
N TYR A 203 5.41 -20.96 15.46
CA TYR A 203 5.66 -21.75 16.66
C TYR A 203 7.03 -21.43 17.25
N MET A 204 7.10 -21.20 18.57
CA MET A 204 8.38 -20.99 19.26
C MET A 204 9.25 -22.25 19.23
N ASP A 205 8.63 -23.43 19.36
CA ASP A 205 9.24 -24.74 19.11
C ASP A 205 8.15 -25.73 18.67
N PRO A 206 8.06 -26.11 17.37
CA PRO A 206 7.04 -27.03 16.88
C PRO A 206 7.19 -28.45 17.43
N ASN A 207 8.33 -28.81 18.04
CA ASN A 207 8.56 -30.12 18.63
C ASN A 207 8.14 -30.20 20.11
N ASP A 208 7.90 -29.05 20.75
CA ASP A 208 7.43 -28.96 22.12
C ASP A 208 5.94 -28.58 22.14
N GLN A 209 5.10 -29.53 22.53
CA GLN A 209 3.65 -29.36 22.58
C GLN A 209 3.22 -28.32 23.62
N GLU A 210 4.05 -28.04 24.63
CA GLU A 210 3.81 -26.99 25.64
C GLU A 210 4.37 -25.63 25.21
N ALA A 211 5.13 -25.55 24.12
CA ALA A 211 5.66 -24.28 23.62
C ALA A 211 4.55 -23.40 23.04
N THR A 212 4.79 -22.10 23.07
CA THR A 212 3.85 -21.10 22.59
C THR A 212 3.72 -21.13 21.06
N ALA A 213 2.48 -21.17 20.60
CA ALA A 213 2.09 -20.76 19.26
C ALA A 213 1.63 -19.31 19.29
N ALA A 214 2.10 -18.49 18.35
CA ALA A 214 1.72 -17.09 18.24
C ALA A 214 1.02 -16.84 16.90
N VAL A 215 -0.13 -16.18 16.95
CA VAL A 215 -0.84 -15.65 15.78
C VAL A 215 -0.80 -14.13 15.90
N VAL A 216 -0.14 -13.49 14.95
CA VAL A 216 -0.03 -12.04 14.87
C VAL A 216 -0.81 -11.57 13.66
N ALA A 217 -1.79 -10.69 13.87
CA ALA A 217 -2.51 -10.04 12.78
C ALA A 217 -2.32 -8.53 12.83
N VAL A 218 -2.14 -7.92 11.67
CA VAL A 218 -1.97 -6.48 11.47
C VAL A 218 -3.06 -6.04 10.52
N VAL A 219 -4.01 -5.23 10.98
CA VAL A 219 -5.14 -4.71 10.20
C VAL A 219 -5.11 -3.20 10.20
N ARG A 220 -5.18 -2.59 9.03
CA ARG A 220 -5.28 -1.15 8.85
C ARG A 220 -6.70 -0.75 8.52
N SER A 221 -7.15 0.37 9.08
CA SER A 221 -8.23 1.15 8.49
C SER A 221 -7.93 2.63 8.64
N ARG A 222 -7.88 3.35 7.52
CA ARG A 222 -7.48 4.74 7.37
C ARG A 222 -6.08 5.00 7.96
N ASP A 223 -6.01 5.82 9.00
CA ASP A 223 -4.79 6.24 9.70
C ASP A 223 -4.47 5.39 10.94
N VAL A 224 -5.31 4.40 11.27
CA VAL A 224 -5.15 3.55 12.46
C VAL A 224 -4.86 2.11 12.06
N VAL A 225 -3.92 1.49 12.77
CA VAL A 225 -3.55 0.08 12.64
C VAL A 225 -3.84 -0.63 13.95
N SER A 226 -4.59 -1.73 13.85
CA SER A 226 -4.81 -2.70 14.91
C SER A 226 -3.85 -3.86 14.75
N VAL A 227 -2.98 -4.06 15.74
CA VAL A 227 -2.13 -5.25 15.85
C VAL A 227 -2.68 -6.14 16.95
N THR A 228 -3.08 -7.36 16.61
CA THR A 228 -3.49 -8.37 17.58
C THR A 228 -2.46 -9.48 17.67
N VAL A 229 -2.09 -9.86 18.90
CA VAL A 229 -1.23 -11.01 19.19
C VAL A 229 -2.02 -11.99 20.05
N GLN A 230 -2.28 -13.17 19.52
CA GLN A 230 -2.90 -14.29 20.24
C GLN A 230 -1.85 -15.36 20.48
N THR A 231 -1.79 -15.88 21.71
CA THR A 231 -0.90 -16.99 22.06
C THR A 231 -1.65 -18.13 22.67
N GLU A 232 -1.34 -19.34 22.21
CA GLU A 232 -1.92 -20.60 22.68
C GLU A 232 -0.80 -21.65 22.80
N SER A 233 -1.12 -22.85 23.28
CA SER A 233 -0.14 -23.96 23.26
C SER A 233 -0.05 -24.56 21.87
N THR A 234 1.13 -25.01 21.47
CA THR A 234 1.33 -25.69 20.17
C THR A 234 0.43 -26.93 20.05
N ALA A 235 0.14 -27.61 21.17
CA ALA A 235 -0.80 -28.73 21.20
C ALA A 235 -2.23 -28.36 20.77
N ASP A 236 -2.67 -27.14 21.09
CA ASP A 236 -4.02 -26.67 20.80
C ASP A 236 -4.16 -26.16 19.35
N THR A 237 -3.04 -25.82 18.70
CA THR A 237 -3.02 -25.27 17.34
C THR A 237 -2.44 -26.21 16.28
N ALA A 238 -1.81 -27.32 16.67
CA ALA A 238 -1.18 -28.25 15.73
C ALA A 238 -2.19 -29.07 14.91
N GLY A 239 -1.91 -29.25 13.61
CA GLY A 239 -2.73 -30.02 12.67
C GLY A 239 -3.39 -29.14 11.61
N GLU A 240 -4.42 -29.66 10.92
CA GLU A 240 -5.25 -28.90 9.96
C GLU A 240 -6.25 -28.00 10.71
N VAL A 241 -5.76 -27.22 11.68
CA VAL A 241 -6.57 -26.25 12.42
C VAL A 241 -6.58 -24.95 11.60
N GLU A 242 -7.75 -24.60 11.11
CA GLU A 242 -8.03 -23.33 10.42
C GLU A 242 -7.59 -22.14 11.29
N LEU A 243 -7.04 -21.11 10.66
CA LEU A 243 -6.59 -19.92 11.38
C LEU A 243 -7.80 -19.22 12.02
N ASP A 244 -7.69 -18.90 13.32
CA ASP A 244 -8.74 -18.19 14.04
C ASP A 244 -8.82 -16.73 13.61
N LEU A 245 -9.82 -16.41 12.78
CA LEU A 245 -10.08 -15.04 12.32
C LEU A 245 -10.91 -14.23 13.33
N ALA A 246 -11.49 -14.84 14.36
CA ALA A 246 -12.48 -14.18 15.21
C ALA A 246 -11.89 -12.97 15.94
N VAL A 247 -10.70 -13.12 16.53
CA VAL A 247 -10.03 -12.05 17.27
C VAL A 247 -9.64 -10.85 16.37
N PRO A 248 -8.91 -11.02 15.26
CA PRO A 248 -8.59 -9.88 14.39
C PRO A 248 -9.83 -9.23 13.77
N VAL A 249 -10.86 -10.01 13.43
CA VAL A 249 -12.13 -9.47 12.91
C VAL A 249 -12.87 -8.66 13.96
N ALA A 250 -12.95 -9.14 15.21
CA ALA A 250 -13.58 -8.40 16.31
C ALA A 250 -12.82 -7.10 16.62
N ALA A 251 -11.48 -7.16 16.60
CA ALA A 251 -10.62 -6.01 16.82
C ALA A 251 -10.82 -4.93 15.75
N ALA A 252 -10.85 -5.33 14.47
CA ALA A 252 -11.08 -4.42 13.36
C ALA A 252 -12.49 -3.81 13.37
N ARG A 253 -13.52 -4.63 13.60
CA ARG A 253 -14.90 -4.16 13.72
C ARG A 253 -15.03 -3.09 14.79
N ARG A 254 -14.53 -3.36 15.99
CA ARG A 254 -14.59 -2.42 17.11
C ARG A 254 -13.81 -1.14 16.83
N MET A 255 -12.62 -1.27 16.24
CA MET A 255 -11.81 -0.12 15.83
C MET A 255 -12.60 0.81 14.92
N CYS A 256 -13.23 0.27 13.88
CA CYS A 256 -13.97 1.06 12.89
C CYS A 256 -15.28 1.63 13.47
N ASP A 257 -16.06 0.80 14.17
CA ASP A 257 -17.32 1.22 14.79
C ASP A 257 -17.11 2.39 15.77
N VAL A 258 -16.06 2.33 16.61
CA VAL A 258 -15.81 3.33 17.65
C VAL A 258 -15.13 4.58 17.09
N LEU A 259 -14.15 4.44 16.20
CA LEU A 259 -13.35 5.59 15.74
C LEU A 259 -13.96 6.29 14.53
N TYR A 260 -14.67 5.57 13.68
CA TYR A 260 -15.15 6.06 12.40
C TYR A 260 -16.66 6.05 12.26
N GLY A 261 -17.37 5.30 13.12
CA GLY A 261 -18.82 5.18 13.07
C GLY A 261 -19.33 4.39 11.86
N ASP A 262 -18.46 3.59 11.23
CA ASP A 262 -18.76 2.73 10.09
C ASP A 262 -18.15 1.32 10.29
N SER A 263 -18.74 0.33 9.60
CA SER A 263 -18.20 -1.03 9.58
C SER A 263 -17.20 -1.16 8.44
N CYS A 264 -15.95 -1.46 8.77
CA CYS A 264 -14.91 -1.83 7.81
C CYS A 264 -14.76 -3.36 7.67
N VAL A 265 -15.71 -4.13 8.20
CA VAL A 265 -15.72 -5.60 8.11
C VAL A 265 -16.90 -6.04 7.24
N THR A 266 -16.62 -6.91 6.27
CA THR A 266 -17.60 -7.48 5.35
C THR A 266 -17.62 -9.01 5.48
N GLU A 267 -17.16 -9.74 4.47
CA GLU A 267 -16.97 -11.19 4.48
C GLU A 267 -15.49 -11.49 4.74
N PRO A 268 -15.09 -11.76 5.99
CA PRO A 268 -13.68 -11.96 6.32
C PRO A 268 -13.17 -13.26 5.70
N GLY A 269 -12.00 -13.20 5.07
CA GLY A 269 -11.35 -14.35 4.44
C GLY A 269 -9.83 -14.28 4.56
N THR A 270 -9.18 -15.31 4.01
CA THR A 270 -7.72 -15.35 3.88
C THR A 270 -7.34 -15.65 2.44
N GLU A 271 -6.25 -15.03 1.99
CA GLU A 271 -5.57 -15.38 0.74
C GLU A 271 -4.14 -15.79 1.08
N ASP A 272 -3.72 -16.95 0.60
CA ASP A 272 -2.37 -17.45 0.86
C ASP A 272 -1.34 -16.58 0.12
N LEU A 273 -0.37 -16.05 0.87
CA LEU A 273 0.75 -15.27 0.32
C LEU A 273 1.96 -16.16 0.03
N THR A 274 1.98 -17.37 0.55
CA THR A 274 3.01 -18.37 0.25
C THR A 274 2.60 -19.14 -1.00
N GLY A 275 3.16 -18.77 -2.14
CA GLY A 275 2.91 -19.45 -3.42
C GLY A 275 3.45 -20.89 -3.47
N ALA A 276 2.89 -21.81 -2.70
CA ALA A 276 3.26 -23.22 -2.70
C ALA A 276 2.49 -23.99 -3.78
N ASP A 277 3.24 -24.53 -4.74
CA ASP A 277 2.81 -25.52 -5.74
C ASP A 277 1.90 -26.61 -5.13
N PRO A 278 0.69 -26.85 -5.66
CA PRO A 278 -0.09 -28.01 -5.26
C PRO A 278 0.57 -29.25 -5.86
N THR A 279 1.06 -30.13 -4.99
CA THR A 279 1.50 -31.47 -5.39
C THR A 279 0.33 -32.22 -6.04
N GLU A 280 0.57 -32.82 -7.22
CA GLU A 280 -0.40 -33.38 -8.18
C GLU A 280 -1.48 -34.37 -7.64
N GLU A 281 -2.76 -34.00 -7.89
CA GLU A 281 -3.89 -34.76 -8.53
C GLU A 281 -4.49 -36.08 -7.95
N PRO A 282 -5.71 -36.55 -8.37
CA PRO A 282 -6.84 -35.88 -9.05
C PRO A 282 -8.27 -36.29 -8.53
N ALA A 283 -9.29 -35.57 -9.06
CA ALA A 283 -10.64 -36.04 -9.48
C ALA A 283 -11.89 -35.51 -8.74
N GLY A 284 -12.71 -34.76 -9.48
CA GLY A 284 -14.17 -34.67 -9.26
C GLY A 284 -14.79 -33.31 -9.56
N GLY A 285 -15.23 -33.07 -10.81
CA GLY A 285 -16.08 -31.92 -11.16
C GLY A 285 -17.56 -32.12 -10.75
N PRO A 286 -18.51 -31.45 -11.42
CA PRO A 286 -18.90 -30.03 -11.30
C PRO A 286 -20.36 -29.91 -10.81
N THR A 287 -20.83 -28.72 -10.35
CA THR A 287 -22.22 -28.25 -10.59
C THR A 287 -22.52 -26.83 -10.09
N ASP A 288 -22.69 -25.91 -11.05
CA ASP A 288 -23.81 -24.96 -11.29
C ASP A 288 -24.70 -24.42 -10.13
N GLY A 289 -24.54 -23.09 -9.87
CA GLY A 289 -25.55 -22.00 -9.72
C GLY A 289 -26.76 -22.11 -8.76
N PRO A 290 -27.63 -21.07 -8.60
CA PRO A 290 -27.59 -19.69 -9.14
C PRO A 290 -27.94 -18.55 -8.13
N THR A 291 -27.72 -17.32 -8.61
CA THR A 291 -28.27 -15.99 -8.26
C THR A 291 -29.70 -15.93 -7.70
N VAL A 292 -29.96 -15.11 -6.66
CA VAL A 292 -31.20 -14.30 -6.51
C VAL A 292 -30.96 -13.04 -5.64
N ASP A 293 -31.22 -11.87 -6.22
CA ASP A 293 -31.73 -10.63 -5.59
C ASP A 293 -33.14 -10.40 -6.24
N PRO A 294 -34.04 -9.45 -5.87
CA PRO A 294 -34.04 -8.44 -4.81
C PRO A 294 -35.43 -8.23 -4.11
N THR A 295 -35.55 -7.15 -3.32
CA THR A 295 -36.70 -6.19 -3.22
C THR A 295 -37.46 -6.10 -1.88
N GLY A 296 -37.53 -4.88 -1.29
CA GLY A 296 -38.63 -4.47 -0.41
C GLY A 296 -38.41 -3.26 0.52
N ALA A 297 -38.60 -2.04 0.02
CA ALA A 297 -38.92 -0.81 0.80
C ALA A 297 -40.44 -0.77 1.17
N PRO A 298 -41.05 0.23 1.87
CA PRO A 298 -40.56 1.58 2.27
C PRO A 298 -41.07 2.18 3.63
N ALA A 299 -40.72 3.48 3.86
CA ALA A 299 -41.41 4.54 4.65
C ALA A 299 -41.08 4.67 6.17
N ASP A 300 -40.89 5.82 6.84
CA ASP A 300 -41.14 7.28 6.62
C ASP A 300 -40.22 8.14 7.53
N ASP A 301 -40.01 9.42 7.15
CA ASP A 301 -39.16 10.52 7.70
C ASP A 301 -39.69 11.15 9.03
N PRO A 302 -38.92 11.97 9.82
CA PRO A 302 -38.73 13.40 9.49
C PRO A 302 -37.42 14.11 9.95
N THR A 303 -36.68 14.66 8.99
CA THR A 303 -36.09 16.03 8.85
C THR A 303 -35.66 16.89 10.07
N GLU A 304 -34.38 17.30 10.12
CA GLU A 304 -33.89 18.64 10.57
C GLU A 304 -32.66 19.09 9.72
N PRO A 305 -32.39 20.41 9.57
CA PRO A 305 -31.66 20.97 8.42
C PRO A 305 -30.14 21.04 8.53
N ALA A 306 -29.52 20.87 7.35
CA ALA A 306 -28.11 20.97 7.02
C ALA A 306 -27.60 22.42 6.94
N ASP A 307 -26.28 22.57 7.09
CA ASP A 307 -25.43 23.37 6.19
C ASP A 307 -23.95 23.06 6.52
N ASP A 308 -23.51 21.84 6.17
CA ASP A 308 -22.09 21.55 5.94
C ASP A 308 -21.84 21.81 4.45
N PRO A 309 -20.76 22.51 4.03
CA PRO A 309 -20.48 22.72 2.62
C PRO A 309 -20.16 21.36 2.01
N THR A 310 -21.17 20.75 1.44
CA THR A 310 -21.06 19.50 0.71
C THR A 310 -20.21 19.81 -0.51
N THR A 311 -18.92 19.44 -0.46
CA THR A 311 -18.14 19.25 -1.68
C THR A 311 -19.02 18.39 -2.59
N PRO A 312 -19.35 18.85 -3.81
CA PRO A 312 -20.13 18.03 -4.72
C PRO A 312 -19.45 16.66 -4.82
N PRO A 313 -20.21 15.55 -4.81
CA PRO A 313 -19.62 14.23 -5.04
C PRO A 313 -18.82 14.32 -6.33
N GLU A 314 -17.52 13.99 -6.27
CA GLU A 314 -16.70 13.92 -7.47
C GLU A 314 -17.39 12.97 -8.45
N GLU A 315 -17.68 13.48 -9.64
CA GLU A 315 -18.30 12.69 -10.68
C GLU A 315 -17.27 11.65 -11.13
N LEU A 316 -17.44 10.41 -10.66
CA LEU A 316 -16.57 9.30 -11.03
C LEU A 316 -16.70 9.04 -12.54
N LEU A 317 -15.55 8.96 -13.20
CA LEU A 317 -15.46 8.66 -14.61
C LEU A 317 -15.82 7.19 -14.85
N GLN A 318 -16.40 6.93 -16.02
CA GLN A 318 -16.72 5.60 -16.50
C GLN A 318 -15.79 5.21 -17.63
N LEU A 319 -15.52 3.90 -17.74
CA LEU A 319 -14.76 3.38 -18.87
C LEU A 319 -15.56 3.45 -20.16
N ALA A 320 -14.86 3.74 -21.25
CA ALA A 320 -15.38 3.52 -22.60
C ALA A 320 -15.69 2.03 -22.85
N ASP A 321 -16.50 1.77 -23.88
CA ASP A 321 -16.85 0.40 -24.29
C ASP A 321 -15.63 -0.41 -24.75
N ASP A 322 -14.69 0.22 -25.47
CA ASP A 322 -13.39 -0.36 -25.86
C ASP A 322 -12.29 0.61 -25.39
N PRO A 323 -11.83 0.48 -24.13
CA PRO A 323 -10.93 1.46 -23.51
C PRO A 323 -9.46 1.28 -23.93
N PHE A 324 -9.18 0.43 -24.92
CA PHE A 324 -7.84 -0.05 -25.22
C PHE A 324 -7.25 0.56 -26.49
N LEU A 325 -5.92 0.63 -26.54
CA LEU A 325 -5.15 0.96 -27.73
C LEU A 325 -5.53 0.06 -28.93
N THR A 326 -5.43 0.63 -30.12
CA THR A 326 -5.58 -0.09 -31.38
C THR A 326 -4.23 -0.48 -31.94
N GLU A 327 -4.23 -1.40 -32.92
CA GLU A 327 -3.00 -1.79 -33.63
C GLU A 327 -2.32 -0.60 -34.33
N GLU A 328 -3.06 0.45 -34.69
CA GLU A 328 -2.49 1.69 -35.24
C GLU A 328 -1.73 2.48 -34.16
N ASP A 329 -2.26 2.52 -32.94
CA ASP A 329 -1.66 3.25 -31.82
C ASP A 329 -0.36 2.57 -31.35
N VAL A 330 -0.32 1.24 -31.39
CA VAL A 330 0.89 0.45 -31.08
C VAL A 330 1.68 0.04 -32.33
N ALA A 331 1.42 0.65 -33.49
CA ALA A 331 2.06 0.24 -34.74
C ALA A 331 3.59 0.40 -34.69
N GLN A 332 4.08 1.34 -33.89
CA GLN A 332 5.50 1.57 -33.64
C GLN A 332 5.74 1.96 -32.18
N VAL A 333 6.47 1.10 -31.45
CA VAL A 333 6.97 1.38 -30.11
C VAL A 333 8.49 1.35 -30.16
N GLY A 334 9.09 2.55 -30.26
CA GLY A 334 10.51 2.70 -30.54
C GLY A 334 10.89 2.10 -31.90
N THR A 335 11.80 1.12 -31.89
CA THR A 335 12.18 0.36 -33.10
C THR A 335 11.33 -0.89 -33.36
N ALA A 336 10.51 -1.32 -32.40
CA ALA A 336 9.60 -2.45 -32.59
C ALA A 336 8.35 -2.00 -33.37
N THR A 337 7.96 -2.73 -34.40
CA THR A 337 6.86 -2.34 -35.30
C THR A 337 5.97 -3.51 -35.67
N GLY A 338 4.67 -3.29 -35.83
CA GLY A 338 3.73 -4.34 -36.27
C GLY A 338 3.25 -5.22 -35.12
N PHE A 339 2.86 -4.60 -34.02
CA PHE A 339 2.13 -5.27 -32.94
C PHE A 339 0.74 -5.68 -33.40
N VAL A 340 0.28 -6.84 -32.94
CA VAL A 340 -1.05 -7.40 -33.23
C VAL A 340 -1.81 -7.57 -31.92
N ARG A 341 -3.07 -7.15 -31.89
CA ARG A 341 -3.94 -7.27 -30.71
C ARG A 341 -4.20 -8.75 -30.40
N ARG A 342 -4.00 -9.15 -29.14
CA ARG A 342 -4.17 -10.52 -28.63
C ARG A 342 -5.15 -10.52 -27.45
N PRO A 343 -6.47 -10.56 -27.71
CA PRO A 343 -7.47 -10.59 -26.63
C PRO A 343 -7.43 -11.88 -25.81
N ASP A 344 -6.75 -12.91 -26.31
CA ASP A 344 -6.54 -14.20 -25.64
C ASP A 344 -5.25 -14.25 -24.82
N MET A 345 -4.39 -13.23 -24.90
CA MET A 345 -3.20 -13.14 -24.07
C MET A 345 -3.62 -12.84 -22.64
N ASP A 346 -3.13 -13.65 -21.70
CA ASP A 346 -3.20 -13.33 -20.29
C ASP A 346 -2.26 -12.16 -19.98
N PRO A 347 -2.78 -10.97 -19.63
CA PRO A 347 -1.95 -9.81 -19.33
C PRO A 347 -1.03 -10.05 -18.13
N SER A 348 -1.47 -10.87 -17.16
CA SER A 348 -0.69 -11.21 -15.97
C SER A 348 0.51 -12.12 -16.29
N GLY A 349 0.46 -12.84 -17.41
CA GLY A 349 1.57 -13.67 -17.90
C GLY A 349 2.69 -12.87 -18.57
N VAL A 350 2.49 -11.57 -18.84
CA VAL A 350 3.54 -10.71 -19.41
C VAL A 350 4.36 -10.08 -18.31
N TRP A 351 5.67 -10.25 -18.43
CA TRP A 351 6.63 -9.74 -17.46
C TRP A 351 6.59 -8.21 -17.40
N THR A 352 6.03 -7.68 -16.31
CA THR A 352 5.95 -6.25 -15.97
C THR A 352 6.50 -6.02 -14.56
N PRO A 353 7.82 -6.11 -14.40
CA PRO A 353 8.48 -6.05 -13.10
C PRO A 353 8.18 -4.75 -12.36
N CYS A 354 8.02 -4.85 -11.03
CA CYS A 354 7.69 -3.75 -10.12
C CYS A 354 6.35 -3.05 -10.36
N LEU A 355 5.49 -3.54 -11.25
CA LEU A 355 4.13 -3.07 -11.37
C LEU A 355 3.25 -3.72 -10.29
N GLN A 356 2.54 -2.91 -9.50
CA GLN A 356 1.49 -3.42 -8.62
C GLN A 356 0.29 -3.87 -9.46
N ASP A 357 -0.26 -5.03 -9.14
CA ASP A 357 -1.49 -5.51 -9.77
C ASP A 357 -2.65 -4.53 -9.48
N PRO A 358 -3.27 -3.92 -10.52
CA PRO A 358 -4.41 -3.03 -10.34
C PRO A 358 -5.58 -3.73 -9.62
N ALA A 359 -5.82 -5.02 -9.87
CA ALA A 359 -6.90 -5.76 -9.21
C ALA A 359 -6.62 -5.94 -7.71
N GLY A 360 -5.40 -6.35 -7.35
CA GLY A 360 -4.94 -6.43 -5.96
C GLY A 360 -4.90 -5.11 -5.20
N SER A 361 -5.01 -3.98 -5.91
CA SER A 361 -4.97 -2.61 -5.38
C SER A 361 -6.35 -2.01 -5.07
N GLY A 362 -7.42 -2.81 -5.17
CA GLY A 362 -8.78 -2.38 -4.83
C GLY A 362 -9.54 -1.69 -5.97
N ALA A 363 -9.11 -1.87 -7.21
CA ALA A 363 -9.90 -1.45 -8.36
C ALA A 363 -11.25 -2.19 -8.41
N THR A 364 -12.30 -1.46 -8.78
CA THR A 364 -13.68 -1.98 -8.89
C THR A 364 -13.97 -2.63 -10.24
N ASP A 365 -13.27 -2.19 -11.30
CA ASP A 365 -13.24 -2.82 -12.63
C ASP A 365 -11.79 -2.79 -13.10
N VAL A 366 -11.29 -3.91 -13.65
CA VAL A 366 -9.96 -4.02 -14.25
C VAL A 366 -10.11 -4.76 -15.56
N ARG A 367 -9.62 -4.14 -16.63
CA ARG A 367 -9.59 -4.74 -17.96
C ARG A 367 -8.15 -4.73 -18.46
N GLY A 368 -7.70 -5.87 -18.94
CA GLY A 368 -6.36 -6.02 -19.51
C GLY A 368 -6.41 -6.50 -20.95
N LEU A 369 -5.44 -6.06 -21.75
CA LEU A 369 -5.30 -6.49 -23.14
C LEU A 369 -3.83 -6.60 -23.53
N GLY A 370 -3.51 -7.66 -24.25
CA GLY A 370 -2.17 -7.91 -24.76
C GLY A 370 -2.00 -7.57 -26.24
N TYR A 371 -0.77 -7.24 -26.61
CA TYR A 371 -0.31 -7.09 -27.98
C TYR A 371 1.03 -7.77 -28.13
N ASN A 372 1.23 -8.51 -29.23
CA ASN A 372 2.50 -9.17 -29.51
C ASN A 372 3.10 -8.66 -30.81
N HIS A 373 4.41 -8.50 -30.81
CA HIS A 373 5.23 -8.40 -32.00
C HIS A 373 6.08 -9.66 -32.12
N GLU A 374 5.63 -10.56 -32.99
CA GLU A 374 6.25 -11.87 -33.22
C GLU A 374 6.51 -12.62 -31.89
N LEU A 375 7.77 -13.00 -31.61
CA LEU A 375 8.20 -13.62 -30.36
C LEU A 375 9.16 -12.72 -29.57
N ASP A 376 9.35 -11.47 -30.02
CA ASP A 376 10.49 -10.62 -29.61
C ASP A 376 10.08 -9.47 -28.70
N ALA A 377 8.83 -9.02 -28.77
CA ALA A 377 8.30 -7.98 -27.90
C ALA A 377 6.80 -8.16 -27.62
N SER A 378 6.37 -7.74 -26.44
CA SER A 378 4.97 -7.70 -26.05
C SER A 378 4.62 -6.39 -25.36
N ILE A 379 3.38 -5.97 -25.53
CA ILE A 379 2.77 -4.86 -24.81
C ILE A 379 1.58 -5.41 -24.06
N VAL A 380 1.39 -4.94 -22.84
CA VAL A 380 0.19 -5.14 -22.06
C VAL A 380 -0.34 -3.80 -21.62
N GLU A 381 -1.65 -3.66 -21.73
CA GLU A 381 -2.37 -2.48 -21.31
C GLU A 381 -3.39 -2.90 -20.26
N TRP A 382 -3.36 -2.24 -19.10
CA TRP A 382 -4.41 -2.35 -18.11
C TRP A 382 -5.13 -1.02 -17.97
N VAL A 383 -6.46 -1.09 -17.90
CA VAL A 383 -7.32 0.02 -17.58
C VAL A 383 -8.14 -0.37 -16.37
N ALA A 384 -8.06 0.42 -15.30
CA ALA A 384 -8.72 0.11 -14.05
C ALA A 384 -9.50 1.31 -13.50
N VAL A 385 -10.65 1.02 -12.90
CA VAL A 385 -11.53 1.99 -12.22
C VAL A 385 -11.33 1.85 -10.73
N MET A 386 -10.75 2.86 -10.11
CA MET A 386 -10.60 2.95 -8.66
C MET A 386 -11.91 3.45 -8.03
N PRO A 387 -12.16 3.13 -6.74
CA PRO A 387 -13.38 3.55 -6.06
C PRO A 387 -13.49 5.08 -5.92
N ASP A 388 -12.34 5.78 -5.85
CA ASP A 388 -12.24 7.22 -5.66
C ASP A 388 -10.89 7.78 -6.15
N GLY A 389 -10.80 9.11 -6.20
CA GLY A 389 -9.59 9.85 -6.57
C GLY A 389 -8.38 9.55 -5.68
N ASP A 390 -8.61 9.37 -4.37
CA ASP A 390 -7.56 9.11 -3.39
C ASP A 390 -6.91 7.72 -3.59
N SER A 391 -7.71 6.73 -3.96
CA SER A 391 -7.26 5.37 -4.24
C SER A 391 -6.39 5.33 -5.49
N VAL A 392 -6.78 6.02 -6.56
CA VAL A 392 -5.95 6.12 -7.76
C VAL A 392 -4.69 6.94 -7.54
N PHE A 393 -4.77 8.00 -6.74
CA PHE A 393 -3.61 8.80 -6.36
C PHE A 393 -2.58 7.96 -5.60
N ARG A 394 -3.05 7.12 -4.65
CA ARG A 394 -2.20 6.16 -3.93
C ARG A 394 -1.56 5.14 -4.87
N PHE A 395 -2.32 4.61 -5.83
CA PHE A 395 -1.80 3.66 -6.83
C PHE A 395 -0.65 4.26 -7.64
N VAL A 396 -0.83 5.45 -8.22
CA VAL A 396 0.26 6.13 -8.97
C VAL A 396 1.42 6.48 -8.04
N GLY A 397 1.12 6.98 -6.83
CA GLY A 397 2.10 7.33 -5.81
C GLY A 397 3.02 6.18 -5.43
N ALA A 398 2.50 4.95 -5.34
CA ALA A 398 3.28 3.75 -5.03
C ALA A 398 4.41 3.48 -6.05
N HIS A 399 4.26 3.94 -7.29
CA HIS A 399 5.24 3.75 -8.37
C HIS A 399 6.22 4.92 -8.51
N THR A 400 6.16 5.92 -7.62
CA THR A 400 7.15 7.01 -7.58
C THR A 400 8.42 6.65 -6.81
N SER A 401 8.43 5.50 -6.14
CA SER A 401 9.57 4.94 -5.43
C SER A 401 9.59 3.43 -5.65
N LEU A 402 10.63 2.93 -6.32
CA LEU A 402 10.78 1.51 -6.64
C LEU A 402 11.91 0.88 -5.83
N PRO A 403 11.87 -0.45 -5.61
CA PRO A 403 12.99 -1.18 -5.03
C PRO A 403 14.19 -1.22 -5.99
N ASP A 404 15.36 -1.56 -5.45
CA ASP A 404 16.59 -1.73 -6.25
C ASP A 404 16.50 -2.93 -7.22
N VAL A 405 15.64 -3.91 -6.89
CA VAL A 405 15.33 -5.10 -7.70
C VAL A 405 13.84 -5.45 -7.64
N CYS A 406 13.29 -5.87 -8.76
CA CYS A 406 11.91 -6.29 -8.98
C CYS A 406 11.80 -7.81 -8.96
N GLY A 407 11.62 -8.38 -7.77
CA GLY A 407 11.51 -9.83 -7.57
C GLY A 407 12.87 -10.53 -7.53
N GLU A 408 12.86 -11.84 -7.78
CA GLU A 408 14.08 -12.66 -7.79
C GLU A 408 14.89 -12.43 -9.06
N VAL A 409 16.16 -12.06 -8.87
CA VAL A 409 17.13 -11.97 -9.96
C VAL A 409 17.92 -13.28 -10.00
N GLY A 410 17.85 -13.99 -11.13
CA GLY A 410 18.55 -15.26 -11.29
C GLY A 410 20.07 -15.11 -11.10
N GLU A 411 20.76 -16.17 -10.64
CA GLU A 411 22.19 -16.14 -10.31
C GLU A 411 23.12 -15.70 -11.46
N PHE A 412 22.63 -15.77 -12.71
CA PHE A 412 23.34 -15.38 -13.92
C PHE A 412 22.81 -14.11 -14.58
N ARG A 413 22.07 -13.30 -13.83
CA ARG A 413 21.45 -12.06 -14.28
C ARG A 413 21.81 -10.92 -13.33
N GLU A 414 21.95 -9.73 -13.88
CA GLU A 414 22.05 -8.47 -13.15
C GLU A 414 20.86 -7.60 -13.58
N GLN A 415 20.03 -7.23 -12.62
CA GLN A 415 18.87 -6.37 -12.86
C GLN A 415 19.17 -4.93 -12.44
N THR A 416 18.76 -3.97 -13.26
CA THR A 416 18.81 -2.54 -12.98
C THR A 416 17.42 -1.95 -13.10
N VAL A 417 16.91 -1.36 -12.02
CA VAL A 417 15.64 -0.63 -12.00
C VAL A 417 15.93 0.85 -12.22
N GLY A 418 15.36 1.43 -13.28
CA GLY A 418 15.46 2.85 -13.58
C GLY A 418 14.71 3.70 -12.56
N GLU A 419 15.23 4.88 -12.25
CA GLU A 419 14.53 5.84 -11.39
C GLU A 419 13.19 6.23 -12.04
N PRO A 420 12.06 6.15 -11.30
CA PRO A 420 10.78 6.62 -11.81
C PRO A 420 10.82 8.09 -12.19
N VAL A 421 10.33 8.41 -13.38
CA VAL A 421 10.29 9.77 -13.92
C VAL A 421 8.84 10.20 -14.09
N ALA A 422 8.48 11.34 -13.51
CA ALA A 422 7.21 11.98 -13.79
C ALA A 422 7.19 12.44 -15.26
N VAL A 423 6.14 12.09 -15.99
CA VAL A 423 5.95 12.45 -17.39
C VAL A 423 4.70 13.29 -17.57
N GLU A 424 4.73 14.22 -18.50
CA GLU A 424 3.61 15.11 -18.80
C GLU A 424 2.74 14.46 -19.89
N VAL A 425 1.62 13.87 -19.49
CA VAL A 425 0.69 13.18 -20.40
C VAL A 425 -0.55 14.04 -20.61
N ASP A 426 -0.87 14.36 -21.87
CA ASP A 426 -2.05 15.16 -22.19
C ASP A 426 -3.33 14.46 -21.69
N GLY A 427 -4.10 15.16 -20.85
CA GLY A 427 -5.33 14.64 -20.26
C GLY A 427 -5.15 13.84 -18.96
N ALA A 428 -3.91 13.60 -18.53
CA ALA A 428 -3.64 12.98 -17.22
C ALA A 428 -3.60 14.04 -16.11
N ASP A 429 -4.02 13.64 -14.91
CA ASP A 429 -3.76 14.40 -13.69
C ASP A 429 -2.30 14.23 -13.24
N ASP A 430 -1.79 12.99 -13.28
CA ASP A 430 -0.41 12.62 -12.99
C ASP A 430 -0.01 11.40 -13.83
N ALA A 431 1.27 11.30 -14.16
CA ALA A 431 1.83 10.12 -14.82
C ALA A 431 3.30 9.88 -14.43
N VAL A 432 3.70 8.61 -14.41
CA VAL A 432 5.06 8.15 -14.09
C VAL A 432 5.49 7.04 -15.03
N ALA A 433 6.76 7.02 -15.41
CA ALA A 433 7.35 5.97 -16.23
C ALA A 433 8.71 5.53 -15.68
N TRP A 434 9.05 4.26 -15.85
CA TRP A 434 10.35 3.70 -15.47
C TRP A 434 10.73 2.53 -16.37
N THR A 435 11.95 2.03 -16.21
CA THR A 435 12.47 0.88 -16.94
C THR A 435 13.04 -0.15 -15.98
N VAL A 436 13.08 -1.40 -16.42
CA VAL A 436 13.81 -2.48 -15.75
C VAL A 436 14.63 -3.19 -16.81
N GLU A 437 15.94 -3.20 -16.64
CA GLU A 437 16.88 -3.90 -17.51
C GLU A 437 17.40 -5.13 -16.79
N ASP A 438 17.39 -6.27 -17.46
CA ASP A 438 17.98 -7.51 -16.97
C ASP A 438 19.06 -7.94 -17.97
N THR A 439 20.31 -7.94 -17.51
CA THR A 439 21.49 -8.24 -18.32
C THR A 439 22.14 -9.54 -17.87
N PRO A 440 22.56 -10.43 -18.79
CA PRO A 440 23.30 -11.62 -18.43
C PRO A 440 24.67 -11.26 -17.82
N THR A 441 25.05 -11.99 -16.78
CA THR A 441 26.40 -11.90 -16.22
C THR A 441 27.45 -12.46 -17.20
N PRO A 442 28.75 -12.18 -17.02
CA PRO A 442 29.82 -12.75 -17.83
C PRO A 442 29.83 -14.29 -17.88
N ASP A 443 29.24 -14.95 -16.87
CA ASP A 443 29.15 -16.41 -16.77
C ASP A 443 27.99 -17.01 -17.61
N ASN A 444 27.11 -16.17 -18.17
CA ASN A 444 26.05 -16.58 -19.09
C ASN A 444 26.08 -15.78 -20.42
N PRO A 445 27.15 -15.92 -21.23
CA PRO A 445 27.32 -15.15 -22.46
C PRO A 445 26.34 -15.53 -23.59
N GLY A 446 25.49 -16.55 -23.39
CA GLY A 446 24.56 -17.06 -24.40
C GLY A 446 23.15 -16.47 -24.31
N SER A 447 22.82 -15.72 -23.25
CA SER A 447 21.55 -15.03 -23.13
C SER A 447 21.66 -13.60 -23.67
N GLU A 448 20.55 -13.05 -24.15
CA GLU A 448 20.45 -11.63 -24.49
C GLU A 448 19.88 -10.86 -23.29
N SER A 449 20.11 -9.55 -23.26
CA SER A 449 19.48 -8.66 -22.29
C SER A 449 17.98 -8.57 -22.53
N SER A 450 17.19 -8.56 -21.47
CA SER A 450 15.76 -8.25 -21.50
C SER A 450 15.51 -6.84 -20.97
N PHE A 451 14.50 -6.20 -21.53
CA PHE A 451 14.08 -4.87 -21.17
C PHE A 451 12.59 -4.89 -20.86
N ALA A 452 12.19 -4.20 -19.80
CA ALA A 452 10.81 -3.84 -19.54
C ALA A 452 10.69 -2.32 -19.39
N GLY A 453 9.70 -1.75 -20.04
CA GLY A 453 9.31 -0.35 -19.90
C GLY A 453 7.91 -0.28 -19.33
N ILE A 454 7.70 0.48 -18.26
CA ILE A 454 6.37 0.64 -17.65
C ILE A 454 6.00 2.13 -17.65
N GLY A 455 4.75 2.42 -17.96
CA GLY A 455 4.14 3.73 -17.81
C GLY A 455 2.80 3.61 -17.11
N VAL A 456 2.51 4.53 -16.19
CA VAL A 456 1.25 4.62 -15.44
C VAL A 456 0.76 6.05 -15.52
N ALA A 457 -0.51 6.25 -15.85
CA ALA A 457 -1.16 7.56 -15.84
C ALA A 457 -2.56 7.47 -15.25
N ARG A 458 -3.03 8.54 -14.61
CA ARG A 458 -4.38 8.61 -14.03
C ARG A 458 -5.16 9.83 -14.51
N VAL A 459 -6.47 9.70 -14.52
CA VAL A 459 -7.43 10.80 -14.71
C VAL A 459 -8.68 10.51 -13.87
N GLY A 460 -9.06 11.44 -12.98
CA GLY A 460 -10.18 11.22 -12.06
C GLY A 460 -9.94 9.99 -11.20
N ASN A 461 -10.79 8.96 -11.33
CA ASN A 461 -10.68 7.66 -10.67
C ASN A 461 -10.20 6.52 -11.60
N ILE A 462 -9.81 6.82 -12.84
CA ILE A 462 -9.32 5.83 -13.81
C ILE A 462 -7.80 5.85 -13.82
N VAL A 463 -7.19 4.66 -13.85
CA VAL A 463 -5.76 4.47 -14.14
C VAL A 463 -5.58 3.66 -15.41
N VAL A 464 -4.58 4.07 -16.19
CA VAL A 464 -4.11 3.35 -17.36
C VAL A 464 -2.65 2.99 -17.16
N VAL A 465 -2.32 1.74 -17.42
CA VAL A 465 -0.97 1.19 -17.33
C VAL A 465 -0.58 0.62 -18.68
N VAL A 466 0.61 0.97 -19.16
CA VAL A 466 1.22 0.36 -20.34
C VAL A 466 2.53 -0.30 -19.90
N GLY A 467 2.56 -1.63 -19.97
CA GLY A 467 3.75 -2.43 -19.80
C GLY A 467 4.29 -2.89 -21.14
N PHE A 468 5.59 -2.78 -21.34
CA PHE A 468 6.31 -3.23 -22.52
C PHE A 468 7.41 -4.19 -22.07
N SER A 469 7.58 -5.30 -22.79
CA SER A 469 8.73 -6.19 -22.61
C SER A 469 9.31 -6.59 -23.96
N ALA A 470 10.64 -6.65 -24.04
CA ALA A 470 11.35 -7.10 -25.24
C ALA A 470 12.76 -7.62 -24.92
N MET A 471 13.38 -8.23 -25.92
CA MET A 471 14.83 -8.46 -25.93
C MET A 471 15.56 -7.18 -26.37
N GLY A 472 16.36 -6.62 -25.45
CA GLY A 472 16.99 -5.31 -25.59
C GLY A 472 16.02 -4.13 -25.48
N ASP A 473 16.55 -2.92 -25.38
CA ASP A 473 15.75 -1.69 -25.30
C ASP A 473 15.45 -1.11 -26.70
N PRO A 474 14.20 -1.20 -27.20
CA PRO A 474 13.82 -0.65 -28.49
C PRO A 474 13.52 0.84 -28.44
N SER A 475 13.44 1.46 -27.25
CA SER A 475 13.26 2.91 -27.09
C SER A 475 14.55 3.70 -27.35
N GLY A 476 15.71 3.02 -27.34
CA GLY A 476 17.01 3.67 -27.48
C GLY A 476 17.38 4.55 -26.27
N GLY A 477 16.91 4.18 -25.09
CA GLY A 477 17.13 4.86 -23.82
C GLY A 477 16.13 5.97 -23.50
N ASP A 478 15.05 6.12 -24.27
CA ASP A 478 14.03 7.16 -24.08
C ASP A 478 12.63 6.57 -23.87
N TRP A 479 12.53 5.55 -23.02
CA TRP A 479 11.24 4.98 -22.65
C TRP A 479 10.24 6.01 -22.13
N PRO A 480 10.60 7.00 -21.28
CA PRO A 480 9.65 8.04 -20.85
C PRO A 480 9.02 8.81 -22.02
N GLY A 481 9.79 9.12 -23.06
CA GLY A 481 9.28 9.75 -24.29
C GLY A 481 8.29 8.86 -25.04
N VAL A 482 8.58 7.57 -25.14
CA VAL A 482 7.69 6.56 -25.78
C VAL A 482 6.41 6.37 -24.96
N ALA A 483 6.53 6.17 -23.65
CA ALA A 483 5.42 5.96 -22.73
C ALA A 483 4.46 7.15 -22.72
N THR A 484 4.96 8.38 -22.81
CA THR A 484 4.13 9.60 -22.82
C THR A 484 3.09 9.57 -23.94
N GLY A 485 3.49 9.20 -25.16
CA GLY A 485 2.57 9.11 -26.30
C GLY A 485 1.55 8.00 -26.15
N LEU A 486 1.98 6.81 -25.70
CA LEU A 486 1.11 5.66 -25.49
C LEU A 486 0.07 5.94 -24.40
N LEU A 487 0.49 6.51 -23.27
CA LEU A 487 -0.39 6.84 -22.15
C LEU A 487 -1.42 7.91 -22.51
N ALA A 488 -1.05 8.91 -23.32
CA ALA A 488 -1.98 9.94 -23.76
C ALA A 488 -3.12 9.34 -24.60
N THR A 489 -2.77 8.51 -25.58
CA THR A 489 -3.77 7.83 -26.42
C THR A 489 -4.59 6.82 -25.62
N ALA A 490 -3.98 6.10 -24.69
CA ALA A 490 -4.68 5.12 -23.87
C ALA A 490 -5.67 5.80 -22.90
N LEU A 491 -5.30 6.93 -22.29
CA LEU A 491 -6.22 7.73 -21.48
C LEU A 491 -7.37 8.32 -22.29
N GLU A 492 -7.11 8.86 -23.48
CA GLU A 492 -8.15 9.38 -24.38
C GLU A 492 -9.18 8.31 -24.72
N ARG A 493 -8.74 7.04 -24.87
CA ARG A 493 -9.62 5.91 -25.14
C ARG A 493 -10.33 5.37 -23.91
N ALA A 494 -9.67 5.42 -22.74
CA ALA A 494 -10.21 4.86 -21.51
C ALA A 494 -11.43 5.60 -20.98
N VAL A 495 -11.50 6.92 -21.15
CA VAL A 495 -12.58 7.77 -20.61
C VAL A 495 -13.72 7.93 -21.62
N ALA A 496 -14.96 7.70 -21.18
CA ALA A 496 -16.18 7.80 -22.00
C ALA A 496 -16.72 9.23 -22.21
#